data_AF-A0A948BBD9-F1
#
_entry.id   AF-A0A948BBD9-F1
#
_cell.length_a   1.000
_cell.length_b   1.000
_cell.length_c   1.000
_cell.angle_alpha   90.00
_cell.angle_beta   90.00
_cell.angle_gamma   90.00
#
_symmetry.space_group_name_H-M   'P 1'
#
loop_
_entity.id
_entity.type
_entity.pdbx_description
1 polymer ?
#
loop_
_entity_poly.entity_id
_entity_poly.type
_entity_poly.pdbx_seq_one_letter_code
_entity_poly.pdbx_strand_id
1 'polypeptide(L)'
;MKTRLWILKETLVAACKVYISNRLGSNRWIPLPEVIVQEGDIPSGYIDAVVQRIDRVIRFVARNTGHLCLYLGYARAVVLRKLGTEAILNIGLNNCSAGKKIEGHCWLSINDRVVYEDKDQHLLYPLKMGASADSATTYWIGQADEELLIHRLKKG
;
A
#
# COMPACT_ATOMS: atom_id res chain seq x y z
N MET A 1 -20.86 18.69 -0.88
CA MET A 1 -21.27 17.64 0.08
C MET A 1 -21.10 16.22 -0.47
N LYS A 2 -21.53 15.94 -1.72
CA LYS A 2 -21.45 14.60 -2.36
C LYS A 2 -20.05 13.96 -2.32
N THR A 3 -19.00 14.72 -2.61
CA THR A 3 -17.62 14.20 -2.66
C THR A 3 -17.09 13.69 -1.32
N ARG A 4 -17.46 14.35 -0.21
CA ARG A 4 -17.00 13.96 1.14
C ARG A 4 -17.61 12.61 1.57
N LEU A 5 -18.91 12.45 1.32
CA LEU A 5 -19.63 11.19 1.59
C LEU A 5 -19.08 10.05 0.73
N TRP A 6 -18.75 10.34 -0.53
CA TRP A 6 -18.13 9.37 -1.43
C TRP A 6 -16.76 8.91 -0.93
N ILE A 7 -15.86 9.83 -0.56
CA ILE A 7 -14.54 9.48 0.01
C ILE A 7 -14.69 8.60 1.25
N LEU A 8 -15.60 8.97 2.17
CA LEU A 8 -15.84 8.20 3.38
C LEU A 8 -16.31 6.77 3.05
N LYS A 9 -17.30 6.64 2.15
CA LYS A 9 -17.81 5.35 1.71
C LYS A 9 -16.69 4.48 1.13
N GLU A 10 -15.90 5.01 0.20
CA GLU A 10 -14.83 4.27 -0.45
C GLU A 10 -13.72 3.86 0.54
N THR A 11 -13.41 4.74 1.49
CA THR A 11 -12.46 4.45 2.57
C THR A 11 -12.92 3.28 3.44
N LEU A 12 -14.20 3.28 3.85
CA LEU A 12 -14.77 2.21 4.67
C LEU A 12 -14.84 0.89 3.90
N VAL A 13 -15.23 0.92 2.62
CA VAL A 13 -15.23 -0.27 1.75
C VAL A 13 -13.82 -0.85 1.63
N ALA A 14 -12.81 -0.01 1.42
CA ALA A 14 -11.42 -0.45 1.36
C ALA A 14 -10.96 -1.09 2.68
N ALA A 15 -11.28 -0.47 3.82
CA ALA A 15 -10.97 -1.03 5.14
C ALA A 15 -11.64 -2.39 5.36
N CYS A 16 -12.91 -2.54 4.97
CA CYS A 16 -13.63 -3.82 5.06
C CYS A 16 -12.96 -4.91 4.20
N LYS A 17 -12.50 -4.58 2.99
CA LYS A 17 -11.78 -5.55 2.12
C LYS A 17 -10.51 -6.06 2.80
N VAL A 18 -9.70 -5.17 3.36
CA VAL A 18 -8.49 -5.55 4.11
C VAL A 18 -8.83 -6.41 5.32
N TYR A 19 -9.87 -6.03 6.08
CA TYR A 19 -10.33 -6.81 7.23
C TYR A 19 -10.75 -8.23 6.85
N ILE A 20 -11.58 -8.37 5.81
CA ILE A 20 -12.06 -9.67 5.34
C ILE A 20 -10.88 -10.54 4.87
N SER A 21 -9.97 -9.98 4.06
CA SER A 21 -8.78 -10.69 3.57
C SER A 21 -7.91 -11.21 4.73
N ASN A 22 -7.62 -10.36 5.72
CA ASN A 22 -6.85 -10.75 6.91
C ASN A 22 -7.58 -11.81 7.75
N ARG A 23 -8.90 -11.73 7.90
CA ARG A 23 -9.68 -12.66 8.72
C ARG A 23 -9.86 -14.03 8.09
N LEU A 24 -10.03 -14.09 6.78
CA LEU A 24 -10.25 -15.34 6.07
C LEU A 24 -8.97 -16.17 5.91
N GLY A 25 -7.80 -15.63 6.32
CA GLY A 25 -6.51 -16.27 6.10
C GLY A 25 -6.25 -16.56 4.62
N SER A 26 -7.00 -15.90 3.74
CA SER A 26 -6.85 -16.11 2.32
C SER A 26 -5.56 -15.41 1.94
N ASN A 27 -4.55 -16.16 1.51
CA ASN A 27 -3.41 -15.62 0.74
C ASN A 27 -3.86 -14.99 -0.61
N ARG A 28 -5.15 -14.64 -0.73
CA ARG A 28 -5.74 -14.02 -1.90
C ARG A 28 -5.43 -12.55 -1.84
N TRP A 29 -4.61 -12.17 -2.80
CA TRP A 29 -4.36 -10.81 -3.22
C TRP A 29 -5.67 -10.00 -3.31
N ILE A 30 -5.69 -8.80 -2.73
CA ILE A 30 -6.82 -7.88 -2.87
C ILE A 30 -6.52 -6.95 -4.05
N PRO A 31 -7.19 -7.11 -5.20
CA PRO A 31 -6.92 -6.26 -6.34
C PRO A 31 -7.26 -4.80 -6.02
N LEU A 32 -6.44 -3.90 -6.53
CA LEU A 32 -6.75 -2.47 -6.56
C LEU A 32 -7.67 -2.18 -7.75
N PRO A 33 -8.52 -1.14 -7.68
CA PRO A 33 -9.31 -0.74 -8.83
C PRO A 33 -8.40 -0.22 -9.94
N GLU A 34 -8.85 -0.28 -11.18
CA GLU A 34 -8.20 0.45 -12.27
C GLU A 34 -8.22 1.97 -12.02
N VAL A 35 -7.29 2.68 -12.65
CA VAL A 35 -7.27 4.15 -12.61
C VAL A 35 -8.46 4.64 -13.43
N ILE A 36 -9.33 5.45 -12.81
CA ILE A 36 -10.43 6.08 -13.54
C ILE A 36 -9.84 7.29 -14.25
N VAL A 37 -9.71 7.22 -15.57
CA VAL A 37 -9.25 8.36 -16.39
C VAL A 37 -10.22 9.52 -16.20
N GLN A 38 -9.73 10.64 -15.66
CA GLN A 38 -10.48 11.89 -15.54
C GLN A 38 -9.87 12.93 -16.47
N GLU A 39 -10.71 13.79 -17.06
CA GLU A 39 -10.23 14.93 -17.84
C GLU A 39 -9.68 16.00 -16.89
N GLY A 40 -8.40 16.33 -17.05
CA GLY A 40 -7.72 17.40 -16.32
C GLY A 40 -6.90 16.93 -15.11
N ASP A 41 -5.97 17.78 -14.70
CA ASP A 41 -5.10 17.51 -13.55
C ASP A 41 -5.82 17.76 -12.23
N ILE A 42 -5.65 16.83 -11.28
CA ILE A 42 -6.14 16.99 -9.92
C ILE A 42 -5.16 17.87 -9.15
N PRO A 43 -5.60 18.99 -8.55
CA PRO A 43 -4.72 19.84 -7.76
C PRO A 43 -4.09 19.07 -6.59
N SER A 44 -2.78 19.22 -6.37
CA SER A 44 -2.05 18.53 -5.29
C SER A 44 -2.65 18.78 -3.91
N GLY A 45 -3.03 20.03 -3.60
CA GLY A 45 -3.66 20.37 -2.32
C GLY A 45 -5.02 19.68 -2.09
N TYR A 46 -5.69 19.25 -3.16
CA TYR A 46 -6.90 18.44 -3.05
C TYR A 46 -6.56 17.00 -2.65
N ILE A 47 -5.51 16.41 -3.25
CA ILE A 47 -5.02 15.07 -2.92
C ILE A 47 -4.64 14.99 -1.44
N ASP A 48 -3.87 15.95 -0.93
CA ASP A 48 -3.48 15.98 0.49
C ASP A 48 -4.69 16.02 1.42
N ALA A 49 -5.69 16.87 1.10
CA ALA A 49 -6.91 16.96 1.88
C ALA A 49 -7.75 15.67 1.84
N VAL A 50 -7.70 14.91 0.74
CA VAL A 50 -8.32 13.59 0.64
C VAL A 50 -7.58 12.59 1.54
N VAL A 51 -6.25 12.52 1.44
CA VAL A 51 -5.44 11.59 2.24
C VAL A 51 -5.58 11.84 3.74
N GLN A 52 -5.55 13.09 4.18
CA GLN A 52 -5.78 13.42 5.60
C GLN A 52 -7.16 12.99 6.12
N ARG A 53 -8.18 12.91 5.26
CA ARG A 53 -9.51 12.39 5.64
C ARG A 53 -9.49 10.87 5.73
N ILE A 54 -8.88 10.21 4.75
CA ILE A 54 -8.69 8.75 4.75
C ILE A 54 -7.98 8.33 6.04
N ASP A 55 -6.86 8.98 6.34
CA ASP A 55 -6.04 8.67 7.51
C ASP A 55 -6.81 8.76 8.82
N ARG A 56 -7.61 9.81 9.00
CA ARG A 56 -8.44 9.98 10.21
C ARG A 56 -9.47 8.85 10.34
N VAL A 57 -10.14 8.49 9.25
CA VAL A 57 -11.12 7.40 9.24
C VAL A 57 -10.45 6.07 9.52
N ILE A 58 -9.35 5.76 8.84
CA ILE A 58 -8.63 4.49 8.99
C ILE A 58 -8.05 4.34 10.40
N ARG A 59 -7.39 5.38 10.93
CA ARG A 59 -6.86 5.34 12.30
C ARG A 59 -7.96 5.17 13.35
N PHE A 60 -9.18 5.65 13.08
CA PHE A 60 -10.32 5.40 13.94
C PHE A 60 -10.80 3.94 13.87
N VAL A 61 -11.06 3.41 12.66
CA VAL A 61 -11.63 2.06 12.51
C VAL A 61 -10.61 0.93 12.71
N ALA A 62 -9.32 1.21 12.55
CA ALA A 62 -8.24 0.23 12.58
C ALA A 62 -7.24 0.48 13.72
N ARG A 63 -7.62 1.26 14.76
CA ARG A 63 -6.69 1.75 15.81
C ARG A 63 -5.89 0.67 16.56
N ASN A 64 -6.40 -0.56 16.63
CA ASN A 64 -5.80 -1.66 17.40
C ASN A 64 -5.31 -2.81 16.50
N THR A 65 -5.06 -2.56 15.21
CA THR A 65 -4.54 -3.59 14.30
C THR A 65 -3.02 -3.50 14.16
N GLY A 66 -2.35 -4.66 14.13
CA GLY A 66 -0.93 -4.74 13.76
C GLY A 66 -0.65 -4.44 12.28
N HIS A 67 -1.69 -4.24 11.48
CA HIS A 67 -1.61 -4.06 10.02
C HIS A 67 -1.95 -2.64 9.55
N LEU A 68 -1.80 -1.62 10.41
CA LEU A 68 -2.28 -0.26 10.13
C LEU A 68 -1.72 0.31 8.81
N CYS A 69 -0.46 0.02 8.49
CA CYS A 69 0.18 0.42 7.22
C CYS A 69 -0.56 -0.15 6.00
N LEU A 70 -0.99 -1.42 6.04
CA LEU A 70 -1.76 -2.03 4.96
C LEU A 70 -3.13 -1.38 4.79
N TYR A 71 -3.84 -1.09 5.89
CA TYR A 71 -5.13 -0.40 5.83
C TYR A 71 -5.00 1.00 5.22
N LEU A 72 -4.00 1.77 5.66
CA LEU A 72 -3.73 3.12 5.15
C LEU A 72 -3.33 3.08 3.67
N GLY A 73 -2.32 2.28 3.33
CA GLY A 73 -1.82 2.15 1.96
C GLY A 73 -2.91 1.71 0.99
N TYR A 74 -3.66 0.65 1.32
CA TYR A 74 -4.72 0.15 0.46
C TYR A 74 -5.88 1.15 0.31
N ALA A 75 -6.36 1.75 1.40
CA ALA A 75 -7.47 2.72 1.32
C ALA A 75 -7.10 3.98 0.53
N ARG A 76 -5.89 4.52 0.76
CA ARG A 76 -5.35 5.63 -0.01
C ARG A 76 -5.24 5.25 -1.50
N ALA A 77 -4.65 4.10 -1.83
CA ALA A 77 -4.53 3.63 -3.21
C ALA A 77 -5.89 3.51 -3.92
N VAL A 78 -6.88 2.89 -3.28
CA VAL A 78 -8.24 2.74 -3.83
C VAL A 78 -8.88 4.09 -4.17
N VAL A 79 -8.86 5.02 -3.22
CA VAL A 79 -9.52 6.32 -3.40
C VAL A 79 -8.78 7.16 -4.45
N LEU A 80 -7.45 7.20 -4.40
CA LEU A 80 -6.64 7.96 -5.34
C LEU A 80 -6.77 7.45 -6.78
N ARG A 81 -6.77 6.13 -6.98
CA ARG A 81 -6.98 5.53 -8.32
C ARG A 81 -8.37 5.80 -8.88
N LYS A 82 -9.40 5.79 -8.03
CA LYS A 82 -10.76 6.22 -8.42
C LYS A 82 -10.89 7.71 -8.70
N LEU A 83 -9.97 8.52 -8.18
CA LEU A 83 -9.87 9.93 -8.52
C LEU A 83 -9.06 10.17 -9.79
N GLY A 84 -8.39 9.15 -10.34
CA GLY A 84 -7.56 9.27 -11.55
C GLY A 84 -6.07 9.44 -11.28
N THR A 85 -5.63 9.29 -10.04
CA THR A 85 -4.20 9.28 -9.69
C THR A 85 -3.65 7.86 -9.80
N GLU A 86 -2.55 7.69 -10.55
CA GLU A 86 -1.81 6.43 -10.61
C GLU A 86 -1.02 6.18 -9.32
N ALA A 87 -1.75 5.81 -8.27
CA ALA A 87 -1.15 5.36 -7.02
C ALA A 87 -0.78 3.88 -7.10
N ILE A 88 0.44 3.54 -6.69
CA ILE A 88 0.96 2.18 -6.61
C ILE A 88 1.10 1.82 -5.13
N LEU A 89 0.50 0.69 -4.73
CA LEU A 89 0.70 0.13 -3.40
C LEU A 89 1.99 -0.71 -3.39
N ASN A 90 2.91 -0.36 -2.50
CA ASN A 90 4.15 -1.10 -2.33
C ASN A 90 4.06 -1.94 -1.07
N ILE A 91 4.51 -3.18 -1.16
CA ILE A 91 4.54 -4.13 -0.04
C ILE A 91 5.97 -4.62 0.11
N GLY A 92 6.60 -4.28 1.23
CA GLY A 92 7.95 -4.71 1.58
C GLY A 92 7.93 -5.73 2.70
N LEU A 93 8.77 -6.76 2.58
CA LEU A 93 8.98 -7.77 3.61
C LEU A 93 10.45 -7.82 4.03
N ASN A 94 10.67 -7.91 5.35
CA ASN A 94 11.97 -8.05 6.01
C ASN A 94 11.98 -9.27 6.92
N ASN A 95 13.19 -9.78 7.19
CA ASN A 95 13.46 -10.92 8.03
C ASN A 95 12.81 -12.23 7.54
N CYS A 96 12.84 -12.46 6.23
CA CYS A 96 12.46 -13.73 5.57
C CYS A 96 13.36 -14.92 5.98
N SER A 97 14.46 -14.68 6.71
CA SER A 97 15.32 -15.71 7.30
C SER A 97 14.60 -16.62 8.31
N ALA A 98 14.93 -17.91 8.36
CA ALA A 98 14.34 -18.86 9.30
C ALA A 98 14.67 -18.48 10.76
N GLY A 99 13.64 -18.27 11.58
CA GLY A 99 13.75 -18.05 13.03
C GLY A 99 13.52 -16.62 13.52
N LYS A 100 13.34 -15.65 12.61
CA LYS A 100 12.90 -14.29 12.97
C LYS A 100 11.43 -14.08 12.60
N LYS A 101 10.76 -13.16 13.30
CA LYS A 101 9.41 -12.72 12.93
C LYS A 101 9.51 -11.93 11.63
N ILE A 102 8.75 -12.33 10.62
CA ILE A 102 8.63 -11.57 9.37
C ILE A 102 8.01 -10.21 9.70
N GLU A 103 8.69 -9.15 9.29
CA GLU A 103 8.22 -7.78 9.41
C GLU A 103 7.79 -7.30 8.03
N GLY A 104 6.62 -6.67 7.96
CA GLY A 104 6.09 -6.14 6.71
C GLY A 104 5.74 -4.68 6.85
N HIS A 105 5.97 -3.92 5.78
CA HIS A 105 5.49 -2.55 5.65
C HIS A 105 4.78 -2.34 4.33
N CYS A 106 3.83 -1.41 4.31
CA CYS A 106 3.13 -1.03 3.10
C CYS A 106 3.18 0.48 2.97
N TRP A 107 3.56 0.97 1.79
CA TRP A 107 3.62 2.39 1.47
C TRP A 107 3.03 2.66 0.10
N LEU A 108 2.88 3.93 -0.24
CA LEU A 108 2.40 4.37 -1.55
C LEU A 108 3.52 5.03 -2.33
N SER A 109 3.49 4.83 -3.65
CA SER A 109 4.19 5.67 -4.59
C SER A 109 3.24 6.30 -5.61
N ILE A 110 3.57 7.52 -6.04
CA ILE A 110 2.90 8.25 -7.13
C ILE A 110 4.02 8.80 -8.01
N ASN A 111 3.97 8.51 -9.32
CA ASN A 111 5.04 8.86 -10.27
C ASN A 111 6.43 8.40 -9.77
N ASP A 112 6.51 7.14 -9.32
CA ASP A 112 7.70 6.51 -8.74
C ASP A 112 8.30 7.17 -7.47
N ARG A 113 7.59 8.13 -6.87
CA ARG A 113 8.01 8.79 -5.62
C ARG A 113 7.24 8.24 -4.44
N VAL A 114 7.95 7.89 -3.36
CA VAL A 114 7.34 7.53 -2.08
C VAL A 114 6.59 8.74 -1.53
N VAL A 115 5.35 8.51 -1.07
CA VAL A 115 4.48 9.56 -0.53
C VAL A 115 3.90 9.15 0.82
N TYR A 116 3.69 10.14 1.70
CA TYR A 116 3.08 9.99 3.03
C TYR A 116 3.82 9.04 3.98
N GLU A 117 5.14 8.98 3.84
CA GLU A 117 6.07 8.25 4.70
C GLU A 117 7.12 9.22 5.26
N ASP A 118 7.55 8.99 6.51
CA ASP A 118 8.57 9.82 7.16
C ASP A 118 9.99 9.54 6.64
N LYS A 119 10.18 8.38 6.00
CA LYS A 119 11.46 7.91 5.47
C LYS A 119 11.27 7.36 4.07
N ASP A 120 12.31 7.44 3.25
CA ASP A 120 12.33 6.76 1.97
C ASP A 120 12.36 5.24 2.17
N GLN A 121 11.25 4.59 1.84
CA GLN A 121 11.09 3.16 2.01
C GLN A 121 11.96 2.35 1.05
N HIS A 122 12.40 2.93 -0.08
CA HIS A 122 13.31 2.25 -1.00
C HIS A 122 14.69 2.02 -0.39
N LEU A 123 15.08 2.77 0.65
CA LEU A 123 16.32 2.50 1.40
C LEU A 123 16.18 1.29 2.32
N LEU A 124 14.98 1.05 2.86
CA LEU A 124 14.70 -0.07 3.76
C LEU A 124 14.38 -1.36 3.00
N TYR A 125 13.80 -1.22 1.81
CA TYR A 125 13.37 -2.29 0.92
C TYR A 125 13.98 -2.10 -0.49
N PRO A 126 15.31 -2.28 -0.64
CA PRO A 126 16.02 -1.92 -1.86
C PRO A 126 15.73 -2.84 -3.06
N LEU A 127 15.28 -4.08 -2.83
CA LEU A 127 15.14 -5.08 -3.88
C LEU A 127 13.69 -5.20 -4.36
N LYS A 128 13.41 -4.74 -5.58
CA LYS A 128 12.11 -4.95 -6.25
C LYS A 128 11.99 -6.40 -6.72
N MET A 129 10.99 -7.11 -6.20
CA MET A 129 10.72 -8.52 -6.54
C MET A 129 9.81 -8.68 -7.76
N GLY A 130 8.98 -7.68 -8.04
CA GLY A 130 8.03 -7.71 -9.15
C GLY A 130 6.78 -6.90 -8.85
N ALA A 131 5.81 -6.94 -9.76
CA ALA A 131 4.52 -6.28 -9.61
C ALA A 131 3.36 -7.23 -9.92
N SER A 132 2.17 -6.89 -9.47
CA SER A 132 0.93 -7.53 -9.88
C SER A 132 0.71 -7.39 -11.40
N ALA A 133 -0.14 -8.23 -11.98
CA ALA A 133 -0.40 -8.23 -13.43
C ALA A 133 -0.88 -6.86 -13.96
N ASP A 134 -1.58 -6.09 -13.13
CA ASP A 134 -2.07 -4.73 -13.41
C ASP A 134 -1.10 -3.62 -12.99
N SER A 135 0.11 -3.96 -12.53
CA SER A 135 1.13 -3.06 -11.97
C SER A 135 0.65 -2.17 -10.81
N ALA A 136 -0.55 -2.38 -10.29
CA ALA A 136 -1.11 -1.55 -9.22
C ALA A 136 -0.44 -1.83 -7.87
N THR A 137 0.23 -2.98 -7.74
CA THR A 137 1.01 -3.33 -6.54
C THR A 137 2.39 -3.82 -6.90
N THR A 138 3.38 -3.35 -6.15
CA THR A 138 4.77 -3.77 -6.28
C THR A 138 5.25 -4.42 -4.99
N TYR A 139 6.04 -5.48 -5.13
CA TYR A 139 6.60 -6.25 -4.02
C TYR A 139 8.10 -5.99 -3.89
N TRP A 140 8.55 -5.88 -2.65
CA TRP A 140 9.92 -5.52 -2.32
C TRP A 140 10.47 -6.39 -1.18
N ILE A 141 11.79 -6.54 -1.13
CA ILE A 141 12.52 -7.24 -0.06
C ILE A 141 13.53 -6.29 0.59
N GLY A 142 13.71 -6.45 1.90
CA GLY A 142 14.71 -5.71 2.68
C GLY A 142 16.14 -6.13 2.45
N GLN A 143 17.04 -5.21 2.77
CA GLN A 143 18.49 -5.41 2.67
C GLN A 143 18.98 -6.64 3.46
N ALA A 144 18.44 -6.87 4.66
CA ALA A 144 18.83 -8.01 5.50
C ALA A 144 18.49 -9.37 4.85
N ASP A 145 17.48 -9.41 3.97
CA ASP A 145 17.09 -10.62 3.25
C ASP A 145 17.77 -10.71 1.87
N GLU A 146 18.11 -9.57 1.27
CA GLU A 146 18.87 -9.51 0.02
C GLU A 146 20.19 -10.28 0.12
N GLU A 147 20.97 -10.06 1.18
CA GLU A 147 22.24 -10.76 1.41
C GLU A 147 22.06 -12.28 1.49
N LEU A 148 20.99 -12.74 2.15
CA LEU A 148 20.63 -14.15 2.24
C LEU A 148 20.20 -14.72 0.89
N LEU A 149 19.46 -13.95 0.11
CA LEU A 149 18.95 -14.36 -1.21
C LEU A 149 20.11 -14.47 -2.20
N ILE A 150 21.01 -13.49 -2.23
CA ILE A 150 22.24 -13.51 -3.04
C ILE A 150 23.11 -14.72 -2.66
N HIS A 151 23.29 -15.00 -1.36
CA HIS A 151 24.09 -16.15 -0.91
C HIS A 151 23.50 -17.48 -1.36
N ARG A 152 22.17 -17.62 -1.31
CA ARG A 152 21.47 -18.83 -1.80
C ARG A 152 21.61 -18.98 -3.31
N LEU A 153 21.42 -17.89 -4.07
CA LEU A 153 21.52 -17.90 -5.53
C LEU A 153 22.95 -18.18 -6.03
N LYS A 154 24.00 -17.84 -5.25
CA LYS A 154 25.40 -18.15 -5.60
C LYS A 154 25.84 -19.58 -5.24
N LYS A 155 25.04 -20.31 -4.45
CA LYS A 155 25.33 -21.68 -4.00
C LYS A 155 24.53 -22.76 -4.73
N GLY A 156 23.55 -22.38 -5.56
CA GLY A 156 22.85 -23.25 -6.50
C GLY A 156 23.42 -23.09 -7.90
#